data_AF-A0A699V5J7-F1
#
_entry.id   AF-A0A699V5J7-F1
#
_cell.length_a   1.000
_cell.length_b   1.000
_cell.length_c   1.000
_cell.angle_alpha   90.00
_cell.angle_beta   90.00
_cell.angle_gamma   90.00
#
_symmetry.space_group_name_H-M   'P 1'
#
loop_
_entity.id
_entity.type
_entity.pdbx_description
1 polymer ?
#
loop_
_entity_poly.entity_id
_entity_poly.type
_entity_poly.pdbx_seq_one_letter_code
_entity_poly.pdbx_strand_id
1 'polypeptide(L)'
;SSYKNHKSWSSKKQDCTLMSSAEDEYVSLSACCAQVLWMRIQLTDYGFYFDKIPMYCDSKAAIAISCNPVQHSRTKHIDVRYHFIKEKVEMGIVELFFVRTEY
;
A
#
# COMPACT_ATOMS: atom_id res chain seq x y z
N SER A 1 48.26 -1.16 -19.12
CA SER A 1 47.61 -1.35 -17.80
C SER A 1 46.11 -1.17 -17.99
N SER A 2 45.34 -2.26 -17.87
CA SER A 2 43.91 -2.31 -18.19
C SER A 2 43.08 -1.64 -17.10
N TYR A 3 42.36 -0.56 -17.44
CA TYR A 3 41.35 -0.01 -16.55
C TYR A 3 40.05 -0.83 -16.67
N LYS A 4 39.72 -1.51 -15.57
CA LYS A 4 38.45 -2.21 -15.34
C LYS A 4 37.27 -1.29 -15.60
N ASN A 5 36.38 -1.67 -16.52
CA ASN A 5 35.03 -1.13 -16.59
C ASN A 5 34.11 -1.98 -15.69
N HIS A 6 33.96 -1.62 -14.42
CA HIS A 6 32.87 -2.12 -13.58
C HIS A 6 31.58 -1.35 -13.93
N LYS A 7 31.02 -1.62 -15.12
CA LYS A 7 29.79 -0.97 -15.58
C LYS A 7 28.58 -1.53 -14.82
N SER A 8 28.25 -0.85 -13.72
CA SER A 8 26.88 -0.57 -13.22
C SER A 8 25.73 -1.37 -13.86
N TRP A 9 25.55 -2.63 -13.46
CA TRP A 9 24.30 -3.39 -13.62
C TRP A 9 23.51 -3.37 -12.29
N SER A 10 23.36 -2.21 -11.62
CA SER A 10 22.74 -2.17 -10.29
C SER A 10 21.42 -1.39 -10.21
N SER A 11 21.19 -0.38 -11.07
CA SER A 11 20.04 0.51 -10.89
C SER A 11 18.71 -0.10 -11.32
N LYS A 12 18.63 -0.70 -12.52
CA LYS A 12 17.34 -1.19 -13.08
C LYS A 12 16.73 -2.38 -12.32
N LYS A 13 17.57 -3.25 -11.74
CA LYS A 13 17.09 -4.38 -10.93
C LYS A 13 16.55 -3.89 -9.59
N GLN A 14 17.24 -2.96 -8.93
CA GLN A 14 16.83 -2.40 -7.65
C GLN A 14 15.50 -1.63 -7.77
N ASP A 15 15.32 -0.80 -8.79
CA ASP A 15 14.06 -0.08 -9.01
C ASP A 15 12.88 -1.04 -9.24
N CYS A 16 13.09 -2.09 -10.03
CA CYS A 16 12.08 -3.12 -10.27
C CYS A 16 11.72 -3.86 -8.97
N THR A 17 12.71 -4.21 -8.15
CA THR A 17 12.50 -4.87 -6.86
C THR A 17 11.78 -3.97 -5.85
N LEU A 18 12.12 -2.68 -5.79
CA LEU A 18 11.44 -1.70 -4.94
C LEU A 18 9.98 -1.51 -5.36
N MET A 19 9.70 -1.50 -6.66
CA MET A 19 8.34 -1.41 -7.19
C MET A 19 7.52 -2.65 -6.81
N SER A 20 8.05 -3.86 -6.98
CA SER A 20 7.35 -5.09 -6.56
C SER A 20 7.14 -5.16 -5.04
N SER A 21 8.10 -4.70 -4.24
CA SER A 21 7.95 -4.61 -2.78
C SER A 21 6.80 -3.67 -2.39
N ALA A 22 6.72 -2.51 -3.03
CA ALA A 22 5.64 -1.55 -2.79
C ALA A 22 4.27 -2.09 -3.22
N GLU A 23 4.22 -2.83 -4.32
CA GLU A 23 3.00 -3.51 -4.78
C GLU A 23 2.54 -4.58 -3.79
N ASP A 24 3.46 -5.41 -3.28
CA ASP A 24 3.16 -6.45 -2.29
C ASP A 24 2.69 -5.85 -0.96
N GLU A 25 3.34 -4.78 -0.50
CA GLU A 25 2.93 -4.03 0.69
C GLU A 25 1.53 -3.43 0.50
N TYR A 26 1.24 -2.86 -0.67
CA TYR A 26 -0.09 -2.33 -0.99
C TYR A 26 -1.17 -3.43 -1.06
N VAL A 27 -0.81 -4.59 -1.60
CA VAL A 27 -1.65 -5.79 -1.59
C VAL A 27 -1.92 -6.26 -0.16
N SER A 28 -0.91 -6.23 0.72
CA SER A 28 -1.11 -6.57 2.13
C SER A 28 -2.02 -5.56 2.85
N LEU A 29 -1.85 -4.27 2.59
CA LEU A 29 -2.65 -3.19 3.16
C LEU A 29 -4.13 -3.29 2.78
N SER A 30 -4.41 -3.60 1.52
CA SER A 30 -5.80 -3.78 1.04
C SER A 30 -6.47 -5.01 1.63
N ALA A 31 -5.73 -6.11 1.80
CA ALA A 31 -6.24 -7.29 2.50
C ALA A 31 -6.54 -6.98 3.98
N CYS A 32 -5.63 -6.27 4.66
CA CYS A 32 -5.82 -5.82 6.03
C CYS A 32 -7.07 -4.93 6.16
N CYS A 33 -7.26 -4.00 5.24
CA CYS A 33 -8.43 -3.10 5.20
C CYS A 33 -9.73 -3.89 5.09
N ALA A 34 -9.79 -4.87 4.19
CA ALA A 34 -10.96 -5.75 4.05
C ALA A 34 -11.26 -6.53 5.34
N GLN A 35 -10.24 -7.06 6.01
CA GLN A 35 -10.40 -7.81 7.26
C GLN A 35 -10.91 -6.91 8.40
N VAL A 36 -10.35 -5.70 8.51
CA VAL A 36 -10.74 -4.70 9.50
C VAL A 36 -12.19 -4.24 9.29
N LEU A 37 -12.60 -4.02 8.03
CA LEU A 37 -13.98 -3.69 7.69
C LEU A 37 -14.94 -4.83 8.04
N TRP A 38 -14.53 -6.08 7.76
CA TRP A 38 -15.33 -7.23 8.13
C TRP A 38 -15.52 -7.31 9.65
N MET A 39 -14.45 -7.12 10.45
CA MET A 39 -14.55 -7.06 11.91
C MET A 39 -15.49 -5.93 12.39
N ARG A 40 -15.43 -4.75 11.77
CA ARG A 40 -16.33 -3.62 12.10
C ARG A 40 -17.79 -3.99 11.87
N ILE A 41 -18.10 -4.61 10.73
CA ILE A 41 -19.47 -5.07 10.39
C ILE A 41 -19.92 -6.10 11.43
N GLN A 42 -19.11 -7.13 11.69
CA GLN A 42 -19.43 -8.15 12.69
C GLN A 42 -19.69 -7.54 14.07
N LEU A 43 -18.85 -6.60 14.51
CA LEU A 43 -19.02 -5.93 15.80
C LEU A 43 -20.27 -5.05 15.85
N THR A 44 -20.64 -4.44 14.72
CA THR A 44 -21.88 -3.65 14.59
C THR A 44 -23.11 -4.54 14.75
N ASP A 45 -23.09 -5.78 14.24
CA ASP A 45 -24.17 -6.75 14.44
C ASP A 45 -24.34 -7.14 15.92
N TYR A 46 -23.26 -7.06 16.71
CA TYR A 46 -23.28 -7.23 18.17
C TYR A 46 -23.62 -5.94 18.94
N GLY A 47 -23.90 -4.83 18.25
CA GLY A 47 -24.24 -3.54 18.86
C GLY A 47 -23.04 -2.65 19.22
N PHE A 48 -21.82 -2.99 18.80
CA PHE A 48 -20.63 -2.18 19.01
C PHE A 48 -20.34 -1.31 17.78
N TYR A 49 -20.41 0.01 17.96
CA TYR A 49 -20.16 0.99 16.88
C TYR A 49 -18.75 1.56 17.01
N PHE A 50 -17.97 1.46 15.93
CA PHE A 50 -16.66 2.06 15.81
C PHE A 50 -16.71 3.13 14.72
N ASP A 51 -16.14 4.31 14.98
CA ASP A 51 -16.31 5.46 14.09
C ASP A 51 -15.30 5.46 12.93
N LYS A 52 -14.01 5.49 13.26
CA LYS A 52 -12.90 5.44 12.29
C LYS A 52 -11.90 4.38 12.71
N ILE A 53 -11.28 3.73 11.74
CA ILE A 53 -10.28 2.71 12.00
C ILE A 53 -8.91 3.19 11.51
N PRO A 54 -7.98 3.49 12.43
CA PRO A 54 -6.62 3.87 12.06
C PRO A 54 -5.89 2.64 11.50
N MET A 55 -5.33 2.79 10.29
CA MET A 55 -4.47 1.80 9.64
C MET A 55 -3.09 2.39 9.45
N TYR A 56 -2.06 1.68 9.92
CA TYR A 56 -0.68 2.12 9.83
C TYR A 56 0.03 1.37 8.71
N CYS A 57 0.69 2.10 7.82
CA CYS A 57 1.50 1.55 6.73
C CYS A 57 2.89 2.16 6.76
N ASP A 58 3.91 1.33 6.63
CA ASP A 58 5.30 1.74 6.74
C ASP A 58 6.03 1.93 5.41
N SER A 59 5.32 1.64 4.33
CA SER A 59 5.80 1.85 2.98
C SER A 59 5.41 3.22 2.44
N LYS A 60 6.42 4.10 2.32
CA LYS A 60 6.26 5.38 1.61
C LYS A 60 5.76 5.18 0.18
N ALA A 61 6.18 4.08 -0.45
CA ALA A 61 5.80 3.75 -1.80
C ALA A 61 4.34 3.28 -1.88
N ALA A 62 3.87 2.45 -0.95
CA ALA A 62 2.45 2.07 -0.88
C ALA A 62 1.54 3.28 -0.63
N ILE A 63 1.98 4.24 0.20
CA ILE A 63 1.25 5.50 0.41
C ILE A 63 1.28 6.38 -0.84
N ALA A 64 2.44 6.53 -1.48
CA ALA A 64 2.54 7.29 -2.73
C ALA A 64 1.65 6.68 -3.83
N ILE A 65 1.58 5.34 -3.93
CA ILE A 65 0.67 4.62 -4.82
C ILE A 65 -0.79 4.90 -4.44
N SER A 66 -1.13 4.97 -3.14
CA SER A 66 -2.47 5.31 -2.65
C SER A 66 -2.90 6.77 -2.92
N CYS A 67 -1.94 7.68 -3.11
CA CYS A 67 -2.20 9.11 -3.32
C CYS A 67 -2.06 9.55 -4.79
N ASN A 68 -1.26 8.86 -5.61
CA ASN A 68 -0.96 9.27 -6.98
C ASN A 68 -0.94 8.06 -7.95
N PRO A 69 -1.93 7.91 -8.85
CA PRO A 69 -2.03 6.77 -9.76
C PRO A 69 -1.11 6.86 -10.99
N VAL A 70 -0.17 7.82 -11.05
CA VAL A 70 0.53 8.14 -12.30
C VAL A 70 1.58 7.08 -12.67
N GLN A 71 1.20 6.31 -13.70
CA GLN A 71 2.01 5.64 -14.72
C GLN A 71 2.94 4.50 -14.30
N HIS A 72 2.35 3.32 -14.17
CA HIS A 72 2.75 2.20 -15.04
C HIS A 72 1.54 1.32 -15.33
N SER A 73 1.41 0.85 -16.57
CA SER A 73 0.35 -0.04 -17.04
C SER A 73 0.52 -1.46 -16.46
N ARG A 74 0.54 -1.59 -15.13
CA ARG A 74 0.76 -2.85 -14.44
C ARG A 74 -0.39 -3.13 -13.49
N THR A 75 -1.22 -4.06 -13.98
CA THR A 75 -2.08 -4.94 -13.20
C THR A 75 -3.38 -4.30 -12.70
N LYS A 76 -4.49 -4.55 -13.42
CA LYS A 76 -5.87 -4.19 -13.04
C LYS A 76 -6.22 -4.45 -11.56
N HIS A 77 -5.60 -5.47 -10.97
CA HIS A 77 -5.79 -5.84 -9.56
C HIS A 77 -5.27 -4.77 -8.58
N ILE A 78 -4.22 -4.03 -8.94
CA ILE A 78 -3.71 -2.90 -8.15
C ILE A 78 -4.69 -1.72 -8.27
N ASP A 79 -5.20 -1.42 -9.46
CA ASP A 79 -6.19 -0.36 -9.66
C ASP A 79 -7.47 -0.61 -8.83
N VAL A 80 -7.96 -1.85 -8.81
CA VAL A 80 -9.14 -2.21 -8.00
C VAL A 80 -8.87 -2.02 -6.51
N ARG A 81 -7.70 -2.45 -6.01
CA ARG A 81 -7.30 -2.26 -4.60
C ARG A 81 -7.06 -0.78 -4.27
N TYR A 82 -6.60 0.00 -5.24
CA TYR A 82 -6.49 1.44 -5.15
C TYR A 82 -7.84 2.10 -4.92
N HIS A 83 -8.78 1.86 -5.83
CA HIS A 83 -10.12 2.40 -5.70
C HIS A 83 -10.80 1.96 -4.41
N PHE A 84 -10.60 0.72 -3.99
CA PHE A 84 -11.13 0.19 -2.74
C PHE A 84 -10.61 0.97 -1.51
N ILE A 85 -9.29 1.07 -1.31
CA ILE A 85 -8.74 1.78 -0.14
C ILE A 85 -9.13 3.26 -0.18
N LYS A 86 -9.02 3.90 -1.35
CA LYS A 86 -9.35 5.31 -1.53
C LYS A 86 -10.80 5.61 -1.15
N GLU A 87 -11.75 4.81 -1.62
CA GLU A 87 -13.17 4.97 -1.27
C GLU A 87 -13.38 4.88 0.24
N LYS A 88 -12.74 3.93 0.93
CA LYS A 88 -12.90 3.75 2.39
C LYS A 88 -12.28 4.89 3.21
N VAL A 89 -11.21 5.50 2.71
CA VAL A 89 -10.64 6.72 3.28
C VAL A 89 -11.55 7.93 3.04
N GLU A 90 -12.08 8.10 1.82
CA GLU A 90 -13.02 9.18 1.48
C GLU A 90 -14.33 9.10 2.27
N MET A 91 -14.82 7.88 2.54
CA MET A 91 -15.97 7.64 3.41
C MET A 91 -15.67 7.90 4.90
N GLY A 92 -14.41 8.16 5.27
CA GLY A 92 -13.99 8.38 6.65
C GLY A 92 -14.03 7.13 7.52
N ILE A 93 -14.18 5.94 6.93
CA ILE A 93 -14.24 4.65 7.64
C ILE A 93 -12.84 4.23 8.09
N VAL A 94 -11.85 4.48 7.23
CA VAL A 94 -10.44 4.16 7.43
C VAL A 94 -9.63 5.45 7.44
N GLU A 95 -8.71 5.56 8.40
CA GLU A 95 -7.73 6.64 8.45
C GLU A 95 -6.33 6.05 8.27
N LEU A 96 -5.65 6.42 7.19
CA LEU A 96 -4.37 5.81 6.83
C LEU A 96 -3.21 6.67 7.33
N PHE A 97 -2.36 6.10 8.16
CA PHE A 97 -1.20 6.76 8.75
C PHE A 97 0.11 6.15 8.24
N PHE A 98 1.05 7.01 7.88
CA PHE A 98 2.42 6.59 7.60
C PHE A 98 3.19 6.36 8.91
N VAL A 99 3.80 5.19 9.07
CA VAL A 99 4.74 4.92 10.16
C VAL A 99 6.12 4.70 9.57
N ARG A 100 7.11 5.48 9.98
CA ARG A 100 8.48 5.20 9.57
C ARG A 100 8.99 4.00 10.36
N THR A 101 9.19 2.84 9.72
CA THR A 101 10.04 1.79 10.28
C THR A 101 11.47 2.34 10.30
N GLU A 102 11.98 2.65 11.49
CA GLU A 102 13.40 2.89 11.69
C GLU A 102 14.08 1.52 11.67
N TYR A 103 14.83 1.24 10.60
CA TYR A 103 15.76 0.12 10.53
C TYR A 103 17.18 0.66 10.43
#